data_AF-A0A537J4E6-F1
#
_entry.id   AF-A0A537J4E6-F1
#
_cell.length_a   1.000
_cell.length_b   1.000
_cell.length_c   1.000
_cell.angle_alpha   90.00
_cell.angle_beta   90.00
_cell.angle_gamma   90.00
#
_symmetry.space_group_name_H-M   'P 1'
#
loop_
_entity.id
_entity.type
_entity.pdbx_description
1 polymer ?
#
loop_
_entity_poly.entity_id
_entity_poly.type
_entity_poly.pdbx_seq_one_letter_code
_entity_poly.pdbx_strand_id
1 'polypeptide(L)'
;MTNYLVSIATQGVIFAIFVLGLNVRWGWEGDLDIAYYGFIAIGAYIDAVITLPPASQRPPTEYILGLQWPFVVGALAAVLAGAVLSLL
;
A
#
# COMPACT_ATOMS: atom_id res chain seq x y z
N MET A 1 16.90 -13.23 14.45
CA MET A 1 17.37 -11.82 14.48
C MET A 1 17.31 -11.17 13.10
N THR A 2 17.81 -11.81 12.03
CA THR A 2 17.77 -11.24 10.66
C THR A 2 16.37 -10.89 10.16
N ASN A 3 15.37 -11.78 10.28
CA ASN A 3 14.00 -11.50 9.82
C ASN A 3 13.36 -10.29 10.53
N TYR A 4 13.69 -10.07 11.80
CA TYR A 4 13.20 -8.93 12.57
C TYR A 4 13.80 -7.60 12.08
N LEU A 5 15.10 -7.60 11.76
CA LEU A 5 15.74 -6.43 11.16
C LEU A 5 15.18 -6.13 9.77
N VAL A 6 14.92 -7.17 8.97
CA VAL A 6 14.29 -7.02 7.65
C VAL A 6 12.90 -6.40 7.80
N SER A 7 12.05 -6.89 8.71
CA SER A 7 10.72 -6.31 8.90
C SER A 7 10.76 -4.85 9.35
N ILE A 8 11.65 -4.50 10.28
CA ILE A 8 11.83 -3.11 10.72
C ILE A 8 12.32 -2.23 9.57
N ALA A 9 13.31 -2.69 8.82
CA ALA A 9 13.86 -1.94 7.69
C ALA A 9 12.80 -1.73 6.60
N THR A 10 12.05 -2.76 6.24
CA THR A 10 10.97 -2.66 5.25
C THR A 10 9.91 -1.66 5.70
N GLN A 11 9.45 -1.76 6.95
CA GLN A 11 8.43 -0.86 7.49
C GLN A 11 8.95 0.58 7.60
N GLY A 12 10.20 0.77 7.99
CA GLY A 12 10.86 2.09 8.02
C GLY A 12 10.96 2.74 6.64
N VAL A 13 11.33 1.97 5.61
CA VAL A 13 11.40 2.47 4.23
C VAL A 13 10.01 2.83 3.69
N ILE A 14 8.98 2.02 3.98
CA ILE A 14 7.59 2.32 3.60
C ILE A 14 7.14 3.65 4.23
N PHE A 15 7.34 3.83 5.54
CA PHE A 15 6.97 5.08 6.21
C PHE A 15 7.81 6.27 5.73
N ALA A 16 9.08 6.08 5.39
CA ALA A 16 9.90 7.13 4.79
C ALA A 16 9.32 7.61 3.46
N ILE A 17 8.85 6.69 2.61
CA ILE A 17 8.17 7.03 1.34
C ILE A 17 6.86 7.78 1.63
N PHE A 18 6.08 7.36 2.62
CA PHE A 18 4.82 8.03 2.99
C PHE A 18 5.06 9.47 3.44
N VAL A 19 6.05 9.70 4.31
CA VAL A 19 6.40 11.06 4.75
C VAL A 19 6.96 11.89 3.60
N LEU A 20 7.75 11.30 2.70
CA LEU A 20 8.27 12.01 1.54
C LEU A 20 7.15 12.49 0.61
N GLY A 21 6.15 11.64 0.33
CA GLY A 21 4.99 12.05 -0.47
C GLY A 21 4.13 13.12 0.20
N LEU A 22 3.98 13.07 1.52
CA LEU A 22 3.30 14.11 2.30
C LEU A 22 4.05 15.45 2.21
N ASN A 23 5.38 15.41 2.36
CA ASN A 23 6.22 16.61 2.31
C ASN A 23 6.25 17.26 0.92
N VAL A 24 6.04 16.50 -0.16
CA VAL A 24 5.91 17.07 -1.51
C VAL A 24 4.65 17.94 -1.63
N ARG A 25 3.58 17.64 -0.88
CA ARG A 25 2.32 18.40 -0.93
C ARG A 25 2.30 19.60 0.01
N TRP A 26 2.76 19.41 1.24
CA TRP A 26 2.59 20.37 2.33
C TRP A 26 3.93 20.89 2.89
N GLY A 27 5.06 20.55 2.28
CA GLY A 27 6.37 20.90 2.84
C GLY A 27 6.59 20.24 4.20
N TRP A 28 7.27 20.94 5.11
CA TRP A 28 7.67 20.37 6.40
C TRP A 28 6.78 20.85 7.56
N GLU A 29 5.47 20.95 7.32
CA GLU A 29 4.54 21.60 8.25
C GLU A 29 3.86 20.62 9.23
N GLY A 30 4.07 19.30 9.08
CA GLY A 30 3.57 18.29 10.04
C GLY A 30 2.05 18.08 9.98
N ASP A 31 1.41 18.53 8.90
CA ASP A 31 -0.04 18.47 8.73
C ASP A 31 -0.55 17.04 8.45
N LEU A 32 -1.62 16.68 9.16
CA LEU A 32 -2.32 15.41 8.96
C LEU A 32 -3.26 15.51 7.74
N ASP A 33 -2.91 14.82 6.66
CA ASP A 33 -3.75 14.70 5.48
C ASP A 33 -4.42 13.31 5.39
N ILE A 34 -5.68 13.22 5.83
CA ILE A 34 -6.43 11.96 5.84
C ILE A 34 -6.69 11.45 4.42
N ALA A 35 -6.92 12.36 3.45
CA ALA A 35 -7.16 11.97 2.07
C ALA A 35 -5.93 11.28 1.47
N TYR A 36 -4.73 11.83 1.73
CA TYR A 36 -3.46 11.22 1.31
C TYR A 36 -3.31 9.78 1.82
N TYR A 37 -3.51 9.56 3.13
CA TYR A 37 -3.44 8.21 3.70
C TYR A 37 -4.56 7.30 3.20
N GLY A 38 -5.74 7.85 2.86
CA GLY A 38 -6.81 7.12 2.19
C GLY A 38 -6.40 6.56 0.84
N PHE A 39 -5.78 7.38 -0.03
CA PHE A 39 -5.27 6.92 -1.32
C PHE A 39 -4.18 5.86 -1.18
N ILE A 40 -3.27 6.01 -0.20
CA ILE A 40 -2.26 4.99 0.12
C ILE A 40 -2.93 3.66 0.52
N ALA A 41 -3.92 3.70 1.42
CA ALA A 41 -4.60 2.52 1.91
C ALA A 41 -5.33 1.78 0.79
N ILE A 42 -5.99 2.51 -0.12
CA ILE A 42 -6.67 1.93 -1.27
C ILE A 42 -5.67 1.25 -2.22
N GLY A 43 -4.57 1.93 -2.56
CA GLY A 43 -3.54 1.35 -3.42
C GLY A 43 -2.94 0.07 -2.82
N ALA A 44 -2.61 0.10 -1.52
CA ALA A 44 -2.09 -1.07 -0.80
C ALA A 44 -3.09 -2.23 -0.79
N TYR A 45 -4.39 -1.96 -0.60
CA TYR A 45 -5.43 -2.99 -0.62
C TYR A 45 -5.55 -3.64 -2.01
N ILE A 46 -5.51 -2.85 -3.08
CA ILE A 46 -5.62 -3.36 -4.46
C ILE A 46 -4.41 -4.22 -4.83
N ASP A 47 -3.20 -3.77 -4.51
CA ASP A 47 -1.99 -4.56 -4.69
C ASP A 47 -2.06 -5.88 -3.89
N ALA A 48 -2.52 -5.81 -2.64
CA ALA A 48 -2.68 -6.99 -1.79
C ALA A 48 -3.65 -8.00 -2.39
N VAL A 49 -4.85 -7.59 -2.78
CA VAL A 49 -5.88 -8.48 -3.35
C VAL A 49 -5.43 -9.16 -4.64
N ILE A 50 -4.57 -8.51 -5.43
CA ILE A 50 -4.05 -9.07 -6.68
C ILE A 50 -2.87 -10.02 -6.44
N THR A 51 -1.97 -9.68 -5.52
CA THR A 51 -0.72 -10.41 -5.31
C THR A 51 -0.84 -11.54 -4.28
N LEU A 52 -1.73 -11.42 -3.30
CA LEU A 52 -1.93 -12.45 -2.30
C LEU A 52 -2.57 -13.71 -2.90
N PRO A 53 -2.29 -14.89 -2.33
CA PRO A 53 -2.97 -16.13 -2.68
C PRO A 53 -4.48 -16.05 -2.41
N PRO A 54 -5.29 -16.96 -2.97
CA PRO A 54 -6.72 -17.00 -2.68
C PRO A 54 -6.99 -17.09 -1.18
N ALA A 55 -8.02 -16.39 -0.71
CA ALA A 55 -8.45 -16.33 0.69
C ALA A 55 -8.99 -17.68 1.25
N SER A 56 -8.69 -18.81 0.59
CA SER A 56 -9.13 -20.16 0.96
C SER A 56 -8.29 -20.80 2.07
N GLN A 57 -7.06 -20.33 2.28
CA GLN A 57 -6.17 -20.82 3.34
C GLN A 57 -6.15 -19.83 4.50
N ARG A 58 -7.02 -20.01 5.51
CA ARG A 58 -7.11 -19.25 6.78
C ARG A 58 -5.82 -18.47 7.12
N PRO A 59 -5.66 -17.23 6.65
CA PRO A 59 -4.64 -16.34 7.17
C PRO A 59 -5.23 -15.65 8.42
N PRO A 60 -4.42 -14.99 9.25
CA PRO A 60 -4.92 -14.10 10.30
C PRO A 60 -5.65 -12.85 9.75
N THR A 61 -5.86 -12.73 8.44
CA THR A 61 -6.40 -11.53 7.78
C THR A 61 -7.40 -11.95 6.70
N GLU A 62 -8.62 -11.43 6.80
CA GLU A 62 -9.67 -11.62 5.79
C GLU A 62 -9.59 -10.51 4.74
N TYR A 63 -9.72 -10.88 3.47
CA TYR A 63 -9.75 -9.97 2.34
C TYR A 63 -10.54 -10.60 1.20
N ILE A 64 -11.02 -9.77 0.27
CA ILE A 64 -11.85 -10.19 -0.85
C ILE A 64 -10.94 -10.30 -2.07
N LEU A 65 -11.04 -11.42 -2.81
CA LEU A 65 -10.16 -11.79 -3.92
C LEU A 65 -8.69 -12.02 -3.51
N GLY A 66 -8.00 -12.92 -4.20
CA GLY A 66 -6.59 -13.28 -3.97
C GLY A 66 -6.06 -13.95 -5.22
N LEU A 67 -5.74 -13.15 -6.25
CA LEU A 67 -5.48 -13.67 -7.60
C LEU A 67 -4.12 -14.35 -7.74
N GLN A 68 -3.21 -14.14 -6.79
CA GLN A 68 -1.88 -14.72 -6.79
C GLN A 68 -1.05 -14.35 -8.04
N TRP A 69 -1.27 -13.13 -8.53
CA TRP A 69 -0.61 -12.57 -9.71
C TRP A 69 0.74 -11.92 -9.37
N PRO A 70 1.62 -11.70 -10.36
CA PRO A 70 2.93 -11.09 -10.13
C PRO A 70 2.81 -9.68 -9.53
N PHE A 71 3.76 -9.32 -8.66
CA PHE A 71 3.82 -8.01 -8.00
C PHE A 71 3.66 -6.82 -8.95
N VAL A 72 4.30 -6.87 -10.12
CA VAL A 72 4.23 -5.77 -11.11
C VAL A 72 2.79 -5.52 -11.57
N VAL A 73 1.98 -6.58 -11.69
CA VAL A 73 0.57 -6.46 -12.10
C VAL A 73 -0.26 -5.83 -10.99
N GLY A 74 -0.02 -6.23 -9.73
CA GLY A 74 -0.66 -5.62 -8.56
C GLY A 74 -0.33 -4.12 -8.43
N ALA A 75 0.96 -3.78 -8.54
CA ALA A 75 1.42 -2.40 -8.45
C ALA A 75 0.83 -1.51 -9.56
N LEU A 76 0.80 -1.98 -10.81
CA LEU A 76 0.19 -1.23 -11.92
C LEU A 76 -1.32 -1.05 -11.72
N ALA A 77 -2.02 -2.09 -11.25
CA ALA A 77 -3.44 -2.00 -10.96
C ALA A 77 -3.74 -1.02 -9.81
N ALA A 78 -2.91 -1.00 -8.76
CA ALA A 78 -3.01 -0.03 -7.68
C ALA A 78 -2.82 1.42 -8.17
N VAL A 79 -1.83 1.66 -9.04
CA VAL A 79 -1.60 2.98 -9.67
C VAL A 79 -2.80 3.39 -10.52
N LEU A 80 -3.30 2.49 -11.37
CA LEU A 80 -4.46 2.77 -12.23
C LEU A 80 -5.71 3.07 -11.41
N ALA A 81 -5.97 2.29 -10.35
CA ALA A 81 -7.12 2.51 -9.50
C ALA A 81 -7.02 3.84 -8.75
N GLY A 82 -5.84 4.19 -8.23
CA GLY A 82 -5.61 5.51 -7.62
C GLY A 82 -5.84 6.65 -8.62
N ALA A 83 -5.35 6.51 -9.85
CA ALA A 83 -5.54 7.49 -10.92
C ALA A 83 -7.01 7.64 -11.34
N VAL A 84 -7.78 6.54 -11.36
CA VAL A 84 -9.23 6.60 -11.64
C VAL A 84 -9.98 7.25 -10.47
N LEU A 85 -9.65 6.90 -9.23
CA LEU A 85 -10.27 7.47 -8.05
C LEU A 85 -9.99 8.96 -7.89
N SER A 86 -8.84 9.47 -8.36
CA SER A 86 -8.56 10.91 -8.33
C SER A 86 -9.38 11.72 -9.34
N LEU A 87 -10.15 11.07 -10.23
CA LEU A 87 -11.07 11.73 -11.15
C LEU A 87 -12.47 11.97 -10.56
N LEU A 88 -12.74 11.39 -9.38
CA LEU A 88 -13.99 11.55 -8.63
C LEU A 88 -13.86 12.68 -7.61
#